data_AF-A0A812ZEY6-F1
#
_entry.id   AF-A0A812ZEY6-F1
#
_cell.length_a   1.000
_cell.length_b   1.000
_cell.length_c   1.000
_cell.angle_alpha   90.00
_cell.angle_beta   90.00
_cell.angle_gamma   90.00
#
_symmetry.space_group_name_H-M   'P 1'
#
loop_
_entity.id
_entity.type
_entity.pdbx_description
1 polymer ?
#
loop_
_entity_poly.entity_id
_entity_poly.type
_entity_poly.pdbx_seq_one_letter_code
_entity_poly.pdbx_strand_id
1 'polypeptide(L)'
;MARRMRLLDPRQRVGGVPHEVLAGQLEGKRRVAEAEQAEDAFYAQSAVLQDEILQTVEGMKALRARDRQMAVVDYSLANLRKEQRREYALSDPDALKKEMLPDPDDPSFGPSSMLKFPSHGKASAEAKRQSQEEHVAWLQHQVQEKLDRQAHENAIDKMHDERAMLASQVRAVCEDNELQEQRDAKCEEAEENLRLAQIARELKEAKKLEDDALKQKHIDTVTNSDWIGETYDAKIGLTGKPMKAEYKRLTLEEEQEIYNSNARQLMDKRARKKQEILEKAEDAQKIHCNVAVLGALEEERFRQQQERRMRLVEENKKMALAKKEADRGERIEYFKYDP
;
A
#
# COMPACT_ATOMS: atom_id res chain seq x y z
N MET A 1 36.08 -42.20 217.49
CA MET A 1 34.64 -42.37 217.82
C MET A 1 33.76 -42.63 216.58
N ALA A 2 33.85 -41.83 215.51
CA ALA A 2 32.98 -41.91 214.33
C ALA A 2 33.00 -43.23 213.51
N ARG A 3 34.10 -44.00 213.53
CA ARG A 3 34.19 -45.28 212.81
C ARG A 3 33.39 -46.41 213.47
N ARG A 4 33.35 -46.44 214.81
CA ARG A 4 32.60 -47.46 215.56
C ARG A 4 31.09 -47.25 215.40
N MET A 5 30.62 -46.01 215.45
CA MET A 5 29.22 -45.64 215.17
C MET A 5 28.77 -46.13 213.78
N ARG A 6 29.60 -45.93 212.75
CA ARG A 6 29.33 -46.38 211.37
C ARG A 6 29.24 -47.91 211.19
N LEU A 7 30.02 -48.67 211.96
CA LEU A 7 30.06 -50.14 211.89
C LEU A 7 28.88 -50.81 212.61
N LEU A 8 28.35 -50.16 213.65
CA LEU A 8 27.24 -50.65 214.47
C LEU A 8 25.86 -50.26 213.93
N ASP A 9 25.78 -49.24 213.06
CA ASP A 9 24.53 -48.88 212.39
C ASP A 9 24.40 -49.70 211.08
N PRO A 10 23.56 -50.76 211.04
CA PRO A 10 23.46 -51.64 209.87
C PRO A 10 22.99 -50.90 208.62
N ARG A 11 22.23 -49.80 208.76
CA ARG A 11 21.81 -48.97 207.62
C ARG A 11 23.00 -48.28 206.95
N GLN A 12 23.93 -47.73 207.73
CA GLN A 12 25.11 -47.09 207.15
C GLN A 12 26.10 -48.10 206.56
N ARG A 13 26.15 -49.32 207.12
CA ARG A 13 27.07 -50.38 206.69
C ARG A 13 26.69 -51.06 205.37
N VAL A 14 25.40 -51.20 205.07
CA VAL A 14 24.92 -51.87 203.83
C VAL A 14 24.77 -50.89 202.66
N GLY A 15 24.49 -49.60 202.91
CA GLY A 15 24.27 -48.65 201.82
C GLY A 15 24.14 -47.17 202.21
N GLY A 16 24.80 -46.72 203.28
CA GLY A 16 24.74 -45.31 203.68
C GLY A 16 25.74 -44.44 202.90
N VAL A 17 25.27 -43.72 201.89
CA VAL A 17 26.07 -42.72 201.16
C VAL A 17 25.68 -41.31 201.65
N PRO A 18 26.65 -40.39 201.88
CA PRO A 18 26.32 -39.03 202.31
C PRO A 18 25.57 -38.27 201.20
N HIS A 19 24.28 -38.05 201.40
CA HIS A 19 23.40 -37.38 200.43
C HIS A 19 23.82 -35.93 200.12
N GLU A 20 24.46 -35.22 201.06
CA GLU A 20 24.97 -33.86 200.84
C GLU A 20 26.08 -33.81 199.79
N VAL A 21 26.98 -34.79 199.78
CA VAL A 21 28.06 -34.89 198.78
C VAL A 21 27.50 -35.24 197.41
N LEU A 22 26.52 -36.16 197.35
CA LEU A 22 25.82 -36.49 196.11
C LEU A 22 25.03 -35.29 195.56
N ALA A 23 24.37 -34.52 196.43
CA ALA A 23 23.66 -33.30 196.04
C ALA A 23 24.63 -32.26 195.46
N GLY A 24 25.78 -32.03 196.10
CA GLY A 24 26.82 -31.13 195.56
C GLY A 24 27.41 -31.61 194.23
N GLN A 25 27.60 -32.93 194.05
CA GLN A 25 28.05 -33.50 192.76
C GLN A 25 26.99 -33.38 191.66
N LEU A 26 25.71 -33.57 192.00
CA LEU A 26 24.59 -33.38 191.08
C LEU A 26 24.45 -31.91 190.68
N GLU A 27 24.57 -30.98 191.61
CA GLU A 27 24.59 -29.53 191.31
C GLU A 27 25.79 -29.14 190.46
N GLY A 28 26.98 -29.68 190.74
CA GLY A 28 28.16 -29.47 189.91
C GLY A 28 27.97 -29.97 188.48
N LYS A 29 27.44 -31.18 188.30
CA LYS A 29 27.11 -31.73 186.97
C LYS A 29 26.02 -30.93 186.26
N ARG A 30 25.00 -30.46 187.00
CA ARG A 30 23.97 -29.57 186.44
C ARG A 30 24.56 -28.26 185.96
N ARG A 31 25.45 -27.63 186.74
CA ARG A 31 26.14 -26.39 186.33
C ARG A 31 27.02 -26.59 185.10
N VAL A 32 27.72 -27.72 185.00
CA VAL A 32 28.51 -28.04 183.79
C VAL A 32 27.59 -28.25 182.59
N ALA A 33 26.52 -29.04 182.74
CA ALA A 33 25.56 -29.27 181.67
C ALA A 33 24.82 -27.98 181.24
N GLU A 34 24.48 -27.10 182.17
CA GLU A 34 23.90 -25.78 181.89
C GLU A 34 24.90 -24.86 181.17
N ALA A 35 26.19 -24.91 181.54
CA ALA A 35 27.25 -24.16 180.85
C ALA A 35 27.48 -24.69 179.43
N GLU A 36 27.55 -26.01 179.24
CA GLU A 36 27.65 -26.65 177.92
C GLU A 36 26.42 -26.31 177.05
N GLN A 37 25.20 -26.36 177.61
CA GLN A 37 24.00 -25.96 176.90
C GLN A 37 24.01 -24.47 176.52
N ALA A 38 24.54 -23.59 177.37
CA ALA A 38 24.67 -22.17 177.07
C ALA A 38 25.70 -21.91 175.95
N GLU A 39 26.82 -22.63 175.95
CA GLU A 39 27.81 -22.59 174.88
C GLU A 39 27.25 -23.11 173.56
N ASP A 40 26.58 -24.27 173.57
CA ASP A 40 25.93 -24.85 172.40
C ASP A 40 24.85 -23.91 171.84
N ALA A 41 24.05 -23.28 172.72
CA ALA A 41 23.05 -22.29 172.31
C ALA A 41 23.69 -21.05 171.68
N PHE A 42 24.83 -20.59 172.21
CA PHE A 42 25.59 -19.48 171.63
C PHE A 42 26.15 -19.84 170.25
N TYR A 43 26.75 -21.02 170.09
CA TYR A 43 27.26 -21.48 168.80
C TYR A 43 26.15 -21.73 167.78
N ALA A 44 25.00 -22.26 168.20
CA ALA A 44 23.82 -22.43 167.35
C ALA A 44 23.31 -21.06 166.85
N GLN A 45 23.21 -20.06 167.72
CA GLN A 45 22.83 -18.70 167.33
C GLN A 45 23.87 -18.07 166.39
N SER A 46 25.16 -18.27 166.64
CA SER A 46 26.22 -17.78 165.77
C SER A 46 26.18 -18.44 164.38
N ALA A 47 25.90 -19.74 164.31
CA ALA A 47 25.75 -20.47 163.06
C ALA A 47 24.56 -19.96 162.22
N VAL A 48 23.42 -19.71 162.85
CA VAL A 48 22.24 -19.12 162.18
C VAL A 48 22.59 -17.74 161.62
N LEU A 49 23.25 -16.88 162.40
CA LEU A 49 23.67 -15.57 161.93
C LEU A 49 24.67 -15.65 160.76
N GLN A 50 25.62 -16.58 160.81
CA GLN A 50 26.56 -16.80 159.72
C GLN A 50 25.86 -17.28 158.44
N ASP A 51 24.87 -18.17 158.56
CA ASP A 51 24.09 -18.64 157.41
C ASP A 51 23.25 -17.52 156.78
N GLU A 52 22.62 -16.67 157.60
CA GLU A 52 21.92 -15.46 157.12
C GLU A 52 22.87 -14.52 156.37
N ILE A 53 24.08 -14.28 156.90
CA ILE A 53 25.11 -13.48 156.22
C ILE A 53 25.51 -14.13 154.89
N LEU A 54 25.69 -15.46 154.84
CA LEU A 54 26.05 -16.15 153.60
C LEU A 54 24.92 -16.05 152.57
N GLN A 55 23.68 -16.27 152.96
CA GLN A 55 22.51 -16.15 152.06
C GLN A 55 22.39 -14.74 151.48
N THR A 56 22.59 -13.69 152.29
CA THR A 56 22.56 -12.31 151.78
C THR A 56 23.70 -12.03 150.79
N VAL A 57 24.92 -12.50 151.09
CA VAL A 57 26.08 -12.36 150.19
C VAL A 57 25.88 -13.11 148.88
N GLU A 58 25.31 -14.32 148.92
CA GLU A 58 24.96 -15.09 147.72
C GLU A 58 23.89 -14.40 146.89
N GLY A 59 22.85 -13.86 147.53
CA GLY A 59 21.84 -13.04 146.86
C GLY A 59 22.44 -11.83 146.16
N MET A 60 23.34 -11.10 146.83
CA MET A 60 24.06 -9.97 146.21
C MET A 60 24.95 -10.40 145.04
N LYS A 61 25.63 -11.55 145.13
CA LYS A 61 26.44 -12.10 144.03
C LYS A 61 25.55 -12.48 142.83
N ALA A 62 24.40 -13.10 143.07
CA ALA A 62 23.45 -13.48 142.03
C ALA A 62 22.89 -12.25 141.30
N LEU A 63 22.51 -11.20 142.05
CA LEU A 63 22.07 -9.93 141.47
C LEU A 63 23.17 -9.29 140.62
N ARG A 64 24.40 -9.18 141.11
CA ARG A 64 25.53 -8.66 140.32
C ARG A 64 25.85 -9.49 139.08
N ALA A 65 25.67 -10.81 139.14
CA ALA A 65 25.85 -11.67 137.98
C ALA A 65 24.77 -11.39 136.92
N ARG A 66 23.51 -11.23 137.36
CA ARG A 66 22.40 -10.83 136.50
C ARG A 66 22.64 -9.46 135.88
N ASP A 67 23.02 -8.45 136.66
CA ASP A 67 23.25 -7.09 136.17
C ASP A 67 24.37 -7.04 135.13
N ARG A 68 25.47 -7.79 135.36
CA ARG A 68 26.54 -7.94 134.36
C ARG A 68 26.04 -8.58 133.07
N GLN A 69 25.22 -9.62 133.18
CA GLN A 69 24.65 -10.27 132.00
C GLN A 69 23.71 -9.33 131.25
N MET A 70 22.87 -8.57 131.95
CA MET A 70 22.00 -7.57 131.36
C MET A 70 22.81 -6.50 130.62
N ALA A 71 23.84 -5.95 131.24
CA ALA A 71 24.72 -4.96 130.61
C ALA A 71 25.42 -5.48 129.34
N VAL A 72 25.85 -6.75 129.33
CA VAL A 72 26.45 -7.38 128.14
C VAL A 72 25.41 -7.53 127.02
N VAL A 73 24.19 -7.98 127.36
CA VAL A 73 23.10 -8.12 126.38
C VAL A 73 22.71 -6.75 125.83
N ASP A 74 22.57 -5.73 126.68
CA ASP A 74 22.23 -4.36 126.28
C ASP A 74 23.29 -3.78 125.35
N TYR A 75 24.58 -3.97 125.67
CA TYR A 75 25.68 -3.54 124.81
C TYR A 75 25.65 -4.24 123.44
N SER A 76 25.41 -5.56 123.44
CA SER A 76 25.31 -6.35 122.21
C SER A 76 24.13 -5.90 121.34
N LEU A 77 22.96 -5.69 121.96
CA LEU A 77 21.77 -5.21 121.26
C LEU A 77 21.93 -3.77 120.76
N ALA A 78 22.71 -2.92 121.41
CA ALA A 78 22.93 -1.54 120.97
C ALA A 78 23.97 -1.42 119.85
N ASN A 79 25.05 -2.22 119.89
CA ASN A 79 26.26 -1.98 119.08
C ASN A 79 26.64 -3.14 118.14
N LEU A 80 26.13 -4.36 118.37
CA LEU A 80 26.50 -5.54 117.58
C LEU A 80 25.37 -5.98 116.65
N ARG A 81 24.46 -5.06 116.28
CA ARG A 81 23.42 -5.34 115.29
C ARG A 81 24.05 -5.60 113.93
N LYS A 82 23.48 -6.53 113.17
CA LYS A 82 23.95 -6.88 111.81
C LYS A 82 23.96 -5.64 110.90
N GLU A 83 22.98 -4.76 111.05
CA GLU A 83 22.79 -3.53 110.27
C GLU A 83 23.92 -2.50 110.45
N GLN A 84 24.62 -2.52 111.59
CA GLN A 84 25.69 -1.57 111.91
C GLN A 84 27.07 -2.01 111.38
N ARG A 85 27.15 -3.19 110.76
CA ARG A 85 28.41 -3.68 110.16
C ARG A 85 28.79 -2.82 108.97
N ARG A 86 30.09 -2.58 108.78
CA ARG A 86 30.62 -1.78 107.66
C ARG A 86 30.23 -2.38 106.30
N GLU A 87 30.18 -3.69 106.24
CA GLU A 87 29.83 -4.50 105.07
C GLU A 87 28.33 -4.84 104.99
N TYR A 88 27.48 -4.25 105.84
CA TYR A 88 26.05 -4.56 105.82
C TYR A 88 25.43 -4.29 104.45
N ALA A 89 25.82 -3.21 103.77
CA ALA A 89 25.34 -2.87 102.43
C ALA A 89 25.52 -4.01 101.40
N LEU A 90 26.55 -4.86 101.57
CA LEU A 90 26.79 -6.02 100.70
C LEU A 90 26.01 -7.27 101.12
N SER A 91 25.64 -7.36 102.40
CA SER A 91 24.95 -8.52 103.00
C SER A 91 23.49 -8.25 103.36
N ASP A 92 22.97 -7.11 102.91
CA ASP A 92 21.59 -6.67 103.07
C ASP A 92 20.69 -7.53 102.15
N PRO A 93 19.76 -8.33 102.70
CA PRO A 93 18.87 -9.16 101.90
C PRO A 93 17.96 -8.34 100.97
N ASP A 94 17.74 -7.06 101.28
CA ASP A 94 16.92 -6.16 100.45
C ASP A 94 17.76 -5.26 99.52
N ALA A 95 19.06 -5.50 99.37
CA ALA A 95 19.94 -4.69 98.51
C ALA A 95 19.39 -4.52 97.08
N LEU A 96 18.96 -5.63 96.45
CA LEU A 96 18.42 -5.62 95.09
C LEU A 96 17.09 -4.86 94.95
N LYS A 97 16.33 -4.70 96.05
CA LYS A 97 15.08 -3.92 96.04
C LYS A 97 15.35 -2.42 96.20
N LYS A 98 16.45 -2.07 96.87
CA LYS A 98 16.88 -0.68 97.11
C LYS A 98 17.68 -0.13 95.94
N GLU A 99 18.32 -1.01 95.15
CA GLU A 99 19.03 -0.64 93.93
C GLU A 99 18.05 -0.11 92.88
N MET A 100 18.27 1.12 92.44
CA MET A 100 17.51 1.71 91.34
C MET A 100 18.20 1.36 90.03
N LEU A 101 17.44 0.83 89.08
CA LEU A 101 17.94 0.62 87.72
C LEU A 101 18.40 1.97 87.15
N PRO A 102 19.60 2.05 86.53
CA PRO A 102 20.07 3.26 85.89
C PRO A 102 19.10 3.71 84.79
N ASP A 103 18.73 4.98 84.78
CA ASP A 103 17.97 5.57 83.67
C ASP A 103 18.93 5.77 82.48
N PRO A 104 18.71 5.10 81.32
CA PRO A 104 19.58 5.24 80.15
C PRO A 104 19.58 6.65 79.55
N ASP A 105 18.63 7.50 79.90
CA ASP A 105 18.54 8.89 79.43
C ASP A 105 19.12 9.91 80.43
N ASP A 106 19.68 9.47 81.57
CA ASP A 106 20.36 10.37 82.51
C ASP A 106 21.67 10.91 81.90
N PRO A 107 21.81 12.25 81.77
CA PRO A 107 23.00 12.88 81.19
C PRO A 107 24.30 12.63 81.98
N SER A 108 24.23 12.10 83.20
CA SER A 108 25.38 11.69 84.00
C SER A 108 26.11 10.47 83.43
N PHE A 109 25.43 9.64 82.63
CA PHE A 109 26.00 8.45 82.03
C PHE A 109 26.57 8.74 80.64
N GLY A 110 27.89 8.85 80.55
CA GLY A 110 28.59 8.98 79.27
C GLY A 110 28.69 7.67 78.47
N PRO A 111 29.37 7.68 77.30
CA PRO A 111 29.53 6.52 76.43
C PRO A 111 30.27 5.34 77.09
N SER A 112 31.09 5.60 78.11
CA SER A 112 31.79 4.56 78.88
C SER A 112 30.88 3.68 79.73
N SER A 113 29.67 4.16 80.06
CA SER A 113 28.68 3.39 80.83
C SER A 113 28.10 2.20 80.06
N MET A 114 28.18 2.24 78.72
CA MET A 114 27.60 1.26 77.80
C MET A 114 26.09 1.01 77.99
N LEU A 115 25.38 1.91 78.68
CA LEU A 115 23.94 1.79 78.93
C LEU A 115 23.10 2.11 77.69
N LYS A 116 23.62 2.97 76.79
CA LYS A 116 22.92 3.42 75.58
C LYS A 116 23.83 3.35 74.36
N PHE A 117 23.34 2.73 73.30
CA PHE A 117 24.02 2.66 72.00
C PHE A 117 23.28 3.53 70.97
N PRO A 118 23.99 4.38 70.21
CA PRO A 118 23.37 5.24 69.19
C PRO A 118 22.70 4.44 68.07
N SER A 119 23.18 3.23 67.76
CA SER A 119 22.61 2.36 66.73
C SER A 119 21.29 1.69 67.11
N HIS A 120 20.99 1.59 68.41
CA HIS A 120 19.75 0.98 68.91
C HIS A 120 18.62 2.00 69.13
N GLY A 121 18.89 3.29 68.88
CA GLY A 121 17.85 4.31 68.86
C GLY A 121 16.80 3.95 67.83
N LYS A 122 15.58 3.62 68.27
CA LYS A 122 14.44 3.51 67.36
C LYS A 122 14.33 4.87 66.69
N ALA A 123 14.50 4.92 65.36
CA ALA A 123 14.17 6.12 64.60
C ALA A 123 12.79 6.60 65.07
N SER A 124 12.70 7.88 65.45
CA SER A 124 11.45 8.45 65.97
C SER A 124 10.31 8.06 65.04
N ALA A 125 9.17 7.63 65.59
CA ALA A 125 8.00 7.28 64.79
C ALA A 125 7.63 8.43 63.84
N GLU A 126 7.93 9.66 64.23
CA GLU A 126 7.79 10.88 63.44
C GLU A 126 8.71 10.88 62.21
N ALA A 127 9.98 10.50 62.34
CA ALA A 127 10.92 10.45 61.21
C ALA A 127 10.51 9.39 60.17
N LYS A 128 9.99 8.24 60.62
CA LYS A 128 9.42 7.23 59.72
C LYS A 128 8.19 7.74 59.00
N ARG A 129 7.31 8.45 59.71
CA ARG A 129 6.10 9.04 59.14
C ARG A 129 6.44 10.12 58.10
N GLN A 130 7.39 11.01 58.41
CA GLN A 130 7.86 12.03 57.47
C GLN A 130 8.44 11.41 56.20
N SER A 131 9.29 10.39 56.33
CA SER A 131 9.84 9.68 55.16
C SER A 131 8.76 9.02 54.31
N GLN A 132 7.69 8.48 54.93
CA GLN A 132 6.55 7.93 54.19
C GLN A 132 5.74 9.02 53.48
N GLU A 133 5.48 10.14 54.13
CA GLU A 133 4.77 11.29 53.55
C GLU A 133 5.54 11.86 52.35
N GLU A 134 6.86 12.04 52.48
CA GLU A 134 7.75 12.45 51.38
C GLU A 134 7.70 11.45 50.22
N HIS A 135 7.77 10.16 50.52
CA HIS A 135 7.72 9.11 49.50
C HIS A 135 6.39 9.10 48.74
N VAL A 136 5.26 9.24 49.44
CA VAL A 136 3.94 9.32 48.82
C VAL A 136 3.84 10.55 47.94
N ALA A 137 4.32 11.71 48.40
CA ALA A 137 4.31 12.95 47.61
C ALA A 137 5.12 12.81 46.31
N TRP A 138 6.29 12.18 46.36
CA TRP A 138 7.10 11.89 45.18
C TRP A 138 6.41 10.96 44.19
N LEU A 139 5.79 9.87 44.68
CA LEU A 139 5.04 8.96 43.83
C LEU A 139 3.86 9.65 43.16
N GLN A 140 3.13 10.51 43.88
CA GLN A 140 2.04 11.30 43.32
C GLN A 140 2.52 12.23 42.22
N HIS A 141 3.63 12.93 42.43
CA HIS A 141 4.23 13.78 41.40
C HIS A 141 4.61 12.97 40.15
N GLN A 142 5.24 11.81 40.33
CA GLN A 142 5.65 10.96 39.22
C GLN A 142 4.46 10.40 38.42
N VAL A 143 3.37 10.04 39.11
CA VAL A 143 2.12 9.60 38.47
C VAL A 143 1.51 10.74 37.67
N GLN A 144 1.44 11.95 38.25
CA GLN A 144 0.88 13.12 37.56
C GLN A 144 1.70 13.46 36.31
N GLU A 145 3.02 13.52 36.42
CA GLU A 145 3.91 13.77 35.28
C GLU A 145 3.72 12.74 34.16
N LYS A 146 3.54 11.46 34.52
CA LYS A 146 3.28 10.40 33.55
C LYS A 146 1.92 10.57 32.86
N LEU A 147 0.88 10.95 33.61
CA LEU A 147 -0.44 11.20 33.04
C LEU A 147 -0.42 12.41 32.10
N ASP A 148 0.27 13.49 32.47
CA ASP A 148 0.40 14.70 31.67
C ASP A 148 1.18 14.41 30.37
N ARG A 149 2.26 13.63 30.44
CA ARG A 149 3.00 13.16 29.27
C ARG A 149 2.12 12.34 28.34
N GLN A 150 1.37 11.38 28.89
CA GLN A 150 0.47 10.54 28.10
C GLN A 150 -0.67 11.35 27.45
N ALA A 151 -1.22 12.35 28.16
CA ALA A 151 -2.24 13.23 27.61
C ALA A 151 -1.69 14.07 26.45
N HIS A 152 -0.46 14.56 26.58
CA HIS A 152 0.24 15.31 25.53
C HIS A 152 0.54 14.44 24.30
N GLU A 153 1.05 13.22 24.49
CA GLU A 153 1.26 12.24 23.41
C GLU A 153 -0.05 11.94 22.67
N ASN A 154 -1.13 11.62 23.40
CA ASN A 154 -2.43 11.39 22.81
C ASN A 154 -2.99 12.60 22.04
N ALA A 155 -2.71 13.83 22.49
CA ALA A 155 -3.13 15.04 21.80
C ALA A 155 -2.35 15.24 20.49
N ILE A 156 -1.05 14.94 20.50
CA ILE A 156 -0.20 14.95 19.31
C ILE A 156 -0.67 13.89 18.30
N ASP A 157 -0.93 12.67 18.75
CA ASP A 157 -1.39 11.59 17.88
C ASP A 157 -2.72 11.94 17.21
N LYS A 158 -3.69 12.48 17.97
CA LYS A 158 -4.96 12.98 17.41
C LYS A 158 -4.75 14.06 16.35
N MET A 159 -3.85 15.02 16.62
CA MET A 159 -3.52 16.07 15.64
C MET A 159 -2.89 15.49 14.37
N HIS A 160 -2.07 14.45 14.48
CA HIS A 160 -1.49 13.76 13.33
C HIS A 160 -2.54 12.97 12.55
N ASP A 161 -3.44 12.26 13.23
CA ASP A 161 -4.55 11.54 12.62
C ASP A 161 -5.48 12.47 11.85
N GLU A 162 -5.86 13.61 12.46
CA GLU A 162 -6.68 14.64 11.80
C GLU A 162 -5.99 15.21 10.56
N ARG A 163 -4.68 15.48 10.63
CA ARG A 163 -3.90 15.94 9.48
C ARG A 163 -3.79 14.89 8.39
N ALA A 164 -3.61 13.62 8.74
CA ALA A 164 -3.55 12.52 7.79
C ALA A 164 -4.89 12.33 7.07
N MET A 165 -6.00 12.39 7.81
CA MET A 165 -7.36 12.34 7.27
C MET A 165 -7.60 13.50 6.30
N LEU A 166 -7.25 14.73 6.68
CA LEU A 166 -7.40 15.91 5.83
C LEU A 166 -6.54 15.81 4.56
N ALA A 167 -5.29 15.36 4.68
CA ALA A 167 -4.43 15.14 3.53
C ALA A 167 -4.99 14.07 2.57
N SER A 168 -5.58 13.00 3.11
CA SER A 168 -6.27 11.98 2.30
C SER A 168 -7.50 12.53 1.59
N GLN A 169 -8.29 13.39 2.24
CA GLN A 169 -9.44 14.04 1.63
C GLN A 169 -9.03 14.98 0.49
N VAL A 170 -8.01 15.82 0.73
CA VAL A 170 -7.46 16.72 -0.30
C VAL A 170 -6.96 15.92 -1.50
N ARG A 171 -6.24 14.81 -1.27
CA ARG A 171 -5.79 13.93 -2.33
C ARG A 171 -6.96 13.37 -3.16
N ALA A 172 -7.99 12.85 -2.50
CA ALA A 172 -9.15 12.32 -3.19
C ALA A 172 -9.84 13.37 -4.08
N VAL A 173 -9.99 14.61 -3.58
CA VAL A 173 -10.57 15.71 -4.37
C VAL A 173 -9.68 16.08 -5.56
N CYS A 174 -8.35 16.11 -5.38
CA CYS A 174 -7.42 16.36 -6.49
C CYS A 174 -7.50 15.26 -7.56
N GLU A 175 -7.49 13.99 -7.15
CA GLU A 175 -7.61 12.84 -8.06
C GLU A 175 -8.94 12.85 -8.83
N ASP A 176 -10.05 13.14 -8.14
CA ASP A 176 -11.36 13.27 -8.78
C ASP A 176 -11.39 14.42 -9.79
N ASN A 177 -10.84 15.58 -9.45
CA ASN A 177 -10.76 16.72 -10.37
C ASN A 177 -9.89 16.41 -11.58
N GLU A 178 -8.71 15.82 -11.40
CA GLU A 178 -7.84 15.41 -12.52
C GLU A 178 -8.55 14.43 -13.46
N LEU A 179 -9.33 13.50 -12.90
CA LEU A 179 -10.09 12.52 -13.68
C LEU A 179 -11.24 13.17 -14.46
N GLN A 180 -11.90 14.18 -13.88
CA GLN A 180 -12.91 14.97 -14.59
C GLN A 180 -12.27 15.80 -15.70
N GLU A 181 -11.18 16.52 -15.44
CA GLU A 181 -10.46 17.31 -16.45
C GLU A 181 -9.98 16.43 -17.61
N GLN A 182 -9.47 15.23 -17.33
CA GLN A 182 -9.09 14.27 -18.37
C GLN A 182 -10.28 13.80 -19.20
N ARG A 183 -11.44 13.57 -18.57
CA ARG A 183 -12.67 13.21 -19.28
C ARG A 183 -13.16 14.34 -20.17
N ASP A 184 -13.20 15.55 -19.64
CA ASP A 184 -13.65 16.73 -20.37
C ASP A 184 -12.73 17.02 -21.56
N ALA A 185 -11.41 16.99 -21.36
CA ALA A 185 -10.43 17.13 -22.44
C ALA A 185 -10.60 16.06 -23.53
N LYS A 186 -10.94 14.82 -23.15
CA LYS A 186 -11.21 13.73 -24.11
C LYS A 186 -12.53 13.93 -24.87
N CYS A 187 -13.55 14.44 -24.21
CA CYS A 187 -14.82 14.81 -24.86
C CYS A 187 -14.59 15.94 -25.86
N GLU A 188 -13.88 17.00 -25.47
CA GLU A 188 -13.53 18.12 -26.35
C GLU A 188 -12.71 17.68 -27.56
N GLU A 189 -11.68 16.83 -27.35
CA GLU A 189 -10.88 16.25 -28.43
C GLU A 189 -11.75 15.43 -29.41
N ALA A 190 -12.71 14.66 -28.89
CA ALA A 190 -13.62 13.87 -29.71
C ALA A 190 -14.58 14.77 -30.52
N GLU A 191 -15.08 15.86 -29.93
CA GLU A 191 -15.93 16.84 -30.62
C GLU A 191 -15.17 17.56 -31.74
N GLU A 192 -13.95 18.02 -31.48
CA GLU A 192 -13.09 18.66 -32.47
C GLU A 192 -12.75 17.70 -33.62
N ASN A 193 -12.41 16.44 -33.30
CA ASN A 193 -12.18 15.42 -34.33
C ASN A 193 -13.43 15.16 -35.19
N LEU A 194 -14.61 15.19 -34.60
CA LEU A 194 -15.87 15.05 -35.33
C LEU A 194 -16.12 16.25 -36.25
N ARG A 195 -15.85 17.48 -35.78
CA ARG A 195 -15.92 18.71 -36.61
C ARG A 195 -14.93 18.65 -37.78
N LEU A 196 -13.68 18.28 -37.53
CA LEU A 196 -12.66 18.12 -38.57
C LEU A 196 -13.05 17.04 -39.59
N ALA A 197 -13.63 15.93 -39.13
CA ALA A 197 -14.12 14.88 -40.02
C ALA A 197 -15.28 15.35 -40.90
N GLN A 198 -16.19 16.18 -40.37
CA GLN A 198 -17.27 16.79 -41.14
C GLN A 198 -16.72 17.74 -42.21
N ILE A 199 -15.83 18.67 -41.84
CA ILE A 199 -15.18 19.59 -42.79
C ILE A 199 -14.45 18.81 -43.89
N ALA A 200 -13.71 17.76 -43.53
CA ALA A 200 -13.01 16.93 -44.51
C ALA A 200 -13.97 16.21 -45.48
N ARG A 201 -15.15 15.77 -45.00
CA ARG A 201 -16.20 15.20 -45.86
C ARG A 201 -16.75 16.24 -46.82
N GLU A 202 -17.09 17.43 -46.33
CA GLU A 202 -17.61 18.54 -47.14
C GLU A 202 -16.62 18.95 -48.23
N LEU A 203 -15.33 19.10 -47.88
CA LEU A 203 -14.27 19.39 -48.86
C LEU A 203 -14.14 18.30 -49.92
N LYS A 204 -14.25 17.03 -49.52
CA LYS A 204 -14.19 15.90 -50.45
C LYS A 204 -15.40 15.88 -51.39
N GLU A 205 -16.59 16.16 -50.87
CA GLU A 205 -17.81 16.27 -51.66
C GLU A 205 -17.74 17.46 -52.63
N ALA A 206 -17.29 18.63 -52.15
CA ALA A 206 -17.08 19.82 -52.98
C ALA A 206 -16.08 19.55 -54.10
N LYS A 207 -14.94 18.93 -53.79
CA LYS A 207 -13.94 18.54 -54.80
C LYS A 207 -14.50 17.53 -55.80
N LYS A 208 -15.27 16.54 -55.33
CA LYS A 208 -15.91 15.57 -56.22
C LYS A 208 -16.89 16.27 -57.17
N LEU A 209 -17.66 17.23 -56.68
CA LEU A 209 -18.61 18.01 -57.48
C LEU A 209 -17.89 18.89 -58.50
N GLU A 210 -16.77 19.50 -58.13
CA GLU A 210 -15.88 20.24 -59.05
C GLU A 210 -15.29 19.32 -60.12
N ASP A 211 -14.75 18.15 -59.73
CA ASP A 211 -14.21 17.16 -60.65
C ASP A 211 -15.29 16.64 -61.62
N ASP A 212 -16.51 16.39 -61.12
CA ASP A 212 -17.63 15.95 -61.95
C ASP A 212 -18.09 17.06 -62.91
N ALA A 213 -18.10 18.32 -62.46
CA ALA A 213 -18.37 19.47 -63.33
C ALA A 213 -17.29 19.65 -64.41
N LEU A 214 -16.00 19.46 -64.08
CA LEU A 214 -14.90 19.48 -65.04
C LEU A 214 -15.01 18.35 -66.06
N LYS A 215 -15.37 17.14 -65.61
CA LYS A 215 -15.63 16.00 -66.50
C LYS A 215 -16.78 16.30 -67.46
N GLN A 216 -17.89 16.86 -66.96
CA GLN A 216 -19.02 17.25 -67.81
C GLN A 216 -18.58 18.29 -68.85
N LYS A 217 -17.89 19.36 -68.44
CA LYS A 217 -17.34 20.36 -69.37
C LYS A 217 -16.41 19.73 -70.41
N HIS A 218 -15.58 18.76 -70.00
CA HIS A 218 -14.71 18.05 -70.94
C HIS A 218 -15.51 17.21 -71.94
N ILE A 219 -16.51 16.44 -71.47
CA ILE A 219 -17.42 15.68 -72.32
C ILE A 219 -18.12 16.62 -73.31
N ASP A 220 -18.65 17.74 -72.85
CA ASP A 220 -19.32 18.72 -73.71
C ASP A 220 -18.35 19.30 -74.74
N THR A 221 -17.13 19.63 -74.33
CA THR A 221 -16.09 20.17 -75.24
C THR A 221 -15.70 19.15 -76.31
N VAL A 222 -15.51 17.89 -75.92
CA VAL A 222 -15.11 16.81 -76.84
C VAL A 222 -16.26 16.43 -77.77
N THR A 223 -17.47 16.32 -77.24
CA THR A 223 -18.68 15.96 -78.03
C THR A 223 -19.00 17.04 -79.05
N ASN A 224 -18.89 18.32 -78.66
CA ASN A 224 -19.09 19.46 -79.56
C ASN A 224 -17.83 19.81 -80.37
N SER A 225 -16.75 19.02 -80.28
CA SER A 225 -15.56 19.27 -81.08
C SER A 225 -15.83 18.93 -82.54
N ASP A 226 -15.28 19.76 -83.43
CA ASP A 226 -15.34 19.55 -84.89
C ASP A 226 -14.83 18.17 -85.32
N TRP A 227 -13.97 17.54 -84.50
CA TRP A 227 -13.40 16.23 -84.77
C TRP A 227 -14.44 15.11 -84.64
N ILE A 228 -15.25 15.10 -83.58
CA ILE A 228 -16.28 14.08 -83.36
C ILE A 228 -17.51 14.34 -84.22
N GLY A 229 -17.96 15.59 -84.29
CA GLY A 229 -19.16 15.96 -85.05
C GLY A 229 -18.97 15.87 -86.58
N GLU A 230 -17.72 15.74 -87.05
CA GLU A 230 -17.35 15.80 -88.46
C GLU A 230 -18.05 16.93 -89.22
N THR A 231 -18.22 18.10 -88.57
CA THR A 231 -19.11 19.18 -89.01
C THR A 231 -18.80 19.73 -90.41
N TYR A 232 -17.56 19.56 -90.88
CA TYR A 232 -17.09 20.07 -92.16
C TYR A 232 -16.43 18.96 -92.98
N ASP A 233 -16.81 18.83 -94.24
CA ASP A 233 -16.22 17.87 -95.19
C ASP A 233 -14.82 18.29 -95.67
N ALA A 234 -14.57 19.60 -95.75
CA ALA A 234 -13.28 20.20 -96.03
C ALA A 234 -13.16 21.55 -95.32
N LYS A 235 -12.10 21.72 -94.51
CA LYS A 235 -11.79 23.02 -93.88
C LYS A 235 -10.96 23.89 -94.82
N ILE A 236 -11.38 25.14 -94.95
CA ILE A 236 -10.70 26.15 -95.76
C ILE A 236 -9.65 26.83 -94.86
N GLY A 237 -8.38 26.72 -95.26
CA GLY A 237 -7.29 27.39 -94.54
C GLY A 237 -7.32 28.91 -94.73
N LEU A 238 -6.49 29.62 -93.97
CA LEU A 238 -6.41 31.10 -94.01
C LEU A 238 -6.12 31.68 -95.41
N THR A 239 -5.49 30.90 -96.28
CA THR A 239 -5.16 31.23 -97.67
C THR A 239 -6.31 31.00 -98.66
N GLY A 240 -7.49 30.60 -98.17
CA GLY A 240 -8.68 30.33 -98.98
C GLY A 240 -8.64 28.98 -99.72
N LYS A 241 -7.62 28.15 -99.50
CA LYS A 241 -7.50 26.80 -100.11
C LYS A 241 -7.91 25.72 -99.11
N PRO A 242 -8.52 24.62 -99.56
CA PRO A 242 -8.84 23.50 -98.68
C PRO A 242 -7.56 22.92 -98.10
N MET A 243 -7.55 22.67 -96.79
CA MET A 243 -6.41 22.08 -96.11
C MET A 243 -6.26 20.61 -96.51
N LYS A 244 -5.12 20.26 -97.14
CA LYS A 244 -4.90 18.92 -97.70
C LYS A 244 -5.01 17.79 -96.66
N ALA A 245 -4.59 18.04 -95.42
CA ALA A 245 -4.66 17.05 -94.35
C ALA A 245 -6.08 16.84 -93.81
N GLU A 246 -6.99 17.79 -94.02
CA GLU A 246 -8.35 17.80 -93.46
C GLU A 246 -9.42 17.62 -94.54
N TYR A 247 -9.01 17.30 -95.76
CA TYR A 247 -9.92 17.02 -96.86
C TYR A 247 -10.46 15.59 -96.75
N LYS A 248 -11.78 15.44 -96.57
CA LYS A 248 -12.43 14.13 -96.48
C LYS A 248 -13.14 13.76 -97.78
N ARG A 249 -14.05 14.62 -98.26
CA ARG A 249 -14.94 14.38 -99.41
C ARG A 249 -15.25 15.68 -100.14
N LEU A 250 -15.86 15.59 -101.32
CA LEU A 250 -16.47 16.75 -101.97
C LEU A 250 -17.67 17.22 -101.14
N THR A 251 -17.94 18.51 -101.18
CA THR A 251 -19.16 19.05 -100.57
C THR A 251 -20.39 18.55 -101.34
N LEU A 252 -21.54 18.46 -100.67
CA LEU A 252 -22.80 18.05 -101.30
C LEU A 252 -23.15 18.93 -102.52
N GLU A 253 -22.82 20.21 -102.48
CA GLU A 253 -23.03 21.14 -103.59
C GLU A 253 -22.16 20.78 -104.80
N GLU A 254 -20.86 20.54 -104.58
CA GLU A 254 -19.94 20.13 -105.64
C GLU A 254 -20.28 18.75 -106.22
N GLU A 255 -20.69 17.79 -105.38
CA GLU A 255 -21.14 16.48 -105.84
C GLU A 255 -22.40 16.61 -106.71
N GLN A 256 -23.34 17.47 -106.30
CA GLN A 256 -24.54 17.77 -107.07
C GLN A 256 -24.21 18.44 -108.41
N GLU A 257 -23.22 19.33 -108.45
CA GLU A 257 -22.74 19.94 -109.69
C GLU A 257 -22.15 18.89 -110.65
N ILE A 258 -21.40 17.92 -110.14
CA ILE A 258 -20.89 16.79 -110.95
C ILE A 258 -22.04 15.98 -111.52
N TYR A 259 -23.05 15.64 -110.71
CA TYR A 259 -24.24 14.92 -111.21
C TYR A 259 -24.97 15.72 -112.30
N ASN A 260 -25.14 17.03 -112.10
CA ASN A 260 -25.76 17.92 -113.08
C ASN A 260 -24.94 17.99 -114.38
N SER A 261 -23.61 18.08 -114.28
CA SER A 261 -22.69 18.09 -115.43
C SER A 261 -22.75 16.77 -116.21
N ASN A 262 -22.71 15.63 -115.51
CA ASN A 262 -22.84 14.31 -116.12
C ASN A 262 -24.18 14.13 -116.84
N ALA A 263 -25.28 14.63 -116.24
CA ALA A 263 -26.59 14.63 -116.88
C ALA A 263 -26.60 15.45 -118.17
N ARG A 264 -25.97 16.64 -118.17
CA ARG A 264 -25.82 17.47 -119.39
C ARG A 264 -25.03 16.73 -120.47
N GLN A 265 -23.87 16.15 -120.13
CA GLN A 265 -23.05 15.40 -121.08
C GLN A 265 -23.80 14.20 -121.69
N LEU A 266 -24.63 13.50 -120.90
CA LEU A 266 -25.45 12.40 -121.39
C LEU A 266 -26.47 12.89 -122.43
N MET A 267 -27.13 14.03 -122.15
CA MET A 267 -28.08 14.65 -123.08
C MET A 267 -27.39 15.06 -124.39
N ASP A 268 -26.22 15.69 -124.32
CA ASP A 268 -25.43 16.09 -125.49
C ASP A 268 -24.99 14.88 -126.32
N LYS A 269 -24.51 13.81 -125.67
CA LYS A 269 -24.15 12.56 -126.35
C LYS A 269 -25.35 11.93 -127.06
N ARG A 270 -26.53 11.94 -126.43
CA ARG A 270 -27.78 11.44 -127.05
C ARG A 270 -28.20 12.30 -128.23
N ALA A 271 -28.09 13.62 -128.13
CA ALA A 271 -28.37 14.55 -129.22
C ALA A 271 -27.43 14.32 -130.41
N ARG A 272 -26.12 14.23 -130.15
CA ARG A 272 -25.12 13.94 -131.18
C ARG A 272 -25.35 12.59 -131.86
N LYS A 273 -25.67 11.54 -131.10
CA LYS A 273 -25.97 10.22 -131.67
C LYS A 273 -27.21 10.24 -132.57
N LYS A 274 -28.24 11.03 -132.23
CA LYS A 274 -29.40 11.25 -133.11
C LYS A 274 -29.00 11.96 -134.40
N GLN A 275 -28.14 12.96 -134.32
CA GLN A 275 -27.64 13.69 -135.48
C GLN A 275 -26.80 12.80 -136.40
N GLU A 276 -25.91 11.98 -135.85
CA GLU A 276 -25.12 10.98 -136.62
C GLU A 276 -26.01 9.93 -137.31
N ILE A 277 -27.15 9.54 -136.70
CA ILE A 277 -28.12 8.63 -137.34
C ILE A 277 -28.81 9.30 -138.52
N LEU A 278 -29.20 10.58 -138.39
CA LEU A 278 -29.82 11.34 -139.47
C LEU A 278 -28.85 11.51 -140.64
N GLU A 279 -27.61 11.90 -140.38
CA GLU A 279 -26.57 12.07 -141.40
C GLU A 279 -26.29 10.75 -142.14
N LYS A 280 -26.21 9.63 -141.41
CA LYS A 280 -26.08 8.29 -142.02
C LYS A 280 -27.29 7.91 -142.88
N ALA A 281 -28.50 8.30 -142.49
CA ALA A 281 -29.71 8.05 -143.27
C ALA A 281 -29.70 8.87 -144.58
N GLU A 282 -29.26 10.13 -144.52
CA GLU A 282 -29.08 10.98 -145.70
C GLU A 282 -28.01 10.41 -146.64
N ASP A 283 -26.88 9.96 -146.11
CA ASP A 283 -25.82 9.36 -146.92
C ASP A 283 -26.23 8.01 -147.52
N ALA A 284 -26.98 7.18 -146.79
CA ALA A 284 -27.57 5.96 -147.33
C ALA A 284 -28.54 6.25 -148.49
N GLN A 285 -29.35 7.30 -148.39
CA GLN A 285 -30.21 7.74 -149.49
C GLN A 285 -29.40 8.20 -150.70
N LYS A 286 -28.33 8.98 -150.51
CA LYS A 286 -27.44 9.40 -151.61
C LYS A 286 -26.80 8.19 -152.29
N ILE A 287 -26.29 7.23 -151.52
CA ILE A 287 -25.70 5.99 -152.07
C ILE A 287 -26.74 5.20 -152.86
N HIS A 288 -27.96 5.02 -152.32
CA HIS A 288 -29.02 4.30 -153.01
C HIS A 288 -29.40 4.97 -154.35
N CYS A 289 -29.54 6.30 -154.37
CA CYS A 289 -29.77 7.04 -155.60
C CYS A 289 -28.61 6.86 -156.62
N ASN A 290 -27.37 6.93 -156.16
CA ASN A 290 -26.20 6.73 -157.03
C ASN A 290 -26.14 5.31 -157.62
N VAL A 291 -26.44 4.28 -156.82
CA VAL A 291 -26.51 2.89 -157.29
C VAL A 291 -27.61 2.72 -158.34
N ALA A 292 -28.79 3.31 -158.14
CA ALA A 292 -29.88 3.26 -159.11
C ALA A 292 -29.50 3.95 -160.45
N VAL A 293 -28.81 5.10 -160.39
CA VAL A 293 -28.32 5.80 -161.59
C VAL A 293 -27.26 4.98 -162.34
N LEU A 294 -26.31 4.37 -161.61
CA LEU A 294 -25.28 3.51 -162.22
C LEU A 294 -25.88 2.25 -162.85
N GLY A 295 -26.86 1.61 -162.18
CA GLY A 295 -27.56 0.45 -162.73
C GLY A 295 -28.27 0.77 -164.05
N ALA A 296 -28.96 1.91 -164.14
CA ALA A 296 -29.59 2.36 -165.38
C ALA A 296 -28.58 2.60 -166.52
N LEU A 297 -27.40 3.15 -166.19
CA LEU A 297 -26.29 3.36 -167.13
C LEU A 297 -25.68 2.04 -167.63
N GLU A 298 -25.54 1.04 -166.77
CA GLU A 298 -25.04 -0.28 -167.13
C GLU A 298 -25.99 -1.04 -168.06
N GLU A 299 -27.30 -0.97 -167.80
CA GLU A 299 -28.33 -1.56 -168.67
C GLU A 299 -28.33 -0.93 -170.07
N GLU A 300 -28.20 0.39 -170.17
CA GLU A 300 -28.01 1.14 -171.42
C GLU A 300 -26.76 0.66 -172.17
N ARG A 301 -25.63 0.53 -171.46
CA ARG A 301 -24.37 0.01 -172.02
C ARG A 301 -24.51 -1.40 -172.57
N PHE A 302 -25.22 -2.26 -171.85
CA PHE A 302 -25.43 -3.65 -172.25
C PHE A 302 -26.31 -3.74 -173.50
N ARG A 303 -27.36 -2.91 -173.60
CA ARG A 303 -28.18 -2.76 -174.83
C ARG A 303 -27.32 -2.35 -176.03
N GLN A 304 -26.49 -1.31 -175.88
CA GLN A 304 -25.62 -0.84 -176.97
C GLN A 304 -24.60 -1.91 -177.40
N GLN A 305 -24.06 -2.69 -176.46
CA GLN A 305 -23.16 -3.81 -176.79
C GLN A 305 -23.88 -4.92 -177.57
N GLN A 306 -25.11 -5.28 -177.17
CA GLN A 306 -25.89 -6.28 -177.90
C GLN A 306 -26.20 -5.83 -179.33
N GLU A 307 -26.59 -4.57 -179.54
CA GLU A 307 -26.81 -4.03 -180.89
C GLU A 307 -25.54 -4.09 -181.74
N ARG A 308 -24.38 -3.71 -181.19
CA ARG A 308 -23.10 -3.80 -181.90
C ARG A 308 -22.76 -5.25 -182.26
N ARG A 309 -23.01 -6.19 -181.35
CA ARG A 309 -22.73 -7.62 -181.56
C ARG A 309 -23.62 -8.21 -182.65
N MET A 310 -24.90 -7.81 -182.69
CA MET A 310 -25.83 -8.22 -183.75
C MET A 310 -25.39 -7.72 -185.13
N ARG A 311 -24.96 -6.45 -185.25
CA ARG A 311 -24.42 -5.91 -186.51
C ARG A 311 -23.18 -6.67 -187.00
N LEU A 312 -22.28 -7.02 -186.08
CA LEU A 312 -21.05 -7.75 -186.40
C LEU A 312 -21.32 -9.19 -186.89
N VAL A 313 -22.36 -9.85 -186.34
CA VAL A 313 -22.80 -11.17 -186.78
C VAL A 313 -23.44 -11.12 -188.17
N GLU A 314 -24.21 -10.07 -188.49
CA GLU A 314 -24.77 -9.87 -189.83
C GLU A 314 -23.69 -9.63 -190.89
N GLU A 315 -22.67 -8.83 -190.59
CA GLU A 315 -21.54 -8.59 -191.49
C GLU A 315 -20.72 -9.87 -191.73
N ASN A 316 -20.45 -10.64 -190.68
CA ASN A 316 -19.74 -11.92 -190.81
C ASN A 316 -20.51 -12.94 -191.67
N LYS A 317 -21.84 -12.98 -191.60
CA LYS A 317 -22.66 -13.84 -192.48
C LYS A 317 -22.53 -13.45 -193.95
N LYS A 318 -22.50 -12.15 -194.27
CA LYS A 318 -22.29 -11.66 -195.65
C LYS A 318 -20.89 -12.05 -196.16
N MET A 319 -19.85 -11.87 -195.36
CA MET A 319 -18.49 -12.27 -195.73
C MET A 319 -18.33 -13.78 -195.93
N ALA A 320 -19.00 -14.60 -195.11
CA ALA A 320 -18.94 -16.06 -195.24
C ALA A 320 -19.59 -16.58 -196.52
N LEU A 321 -20.67 -15.94 -197.00
CA LEU A 321 -21.29 -16.28 -198.29
C LEU A 321 -20.37 -15.93 -199.46
N ALA A 322 -19.76 -14.73 -199.45
CA ALA A 322 -18.82 -14.31 -200.49
C ALA A 322 -17.61 -15.24 -200.61
N LYS A 323 -17.07 -15.71 -199.47
CA LYS A 323 -15.93 -16.64 -199.46
C LYS A 323 -16.29 -18.03 -199.99
N LYS A 324 -17.52 -18.50 -199.75
CA LYS A 324 -18.01 -19.80 -200.25
C LYS A 324 -18.19 -19.83 -201.77
N GLU A 325 -18.54 -18.69 -202.38
CA GLU A 325 -18.63 -18.58 -203.84
C GLU A 325 -17.26 -18.54 -204.51
N ALA A 326 -16.29 -17.85 -203.91
CA ALA A 326 -14.91 -17.80 -204.39
C ALA A 326 -14.23 -19.19 -204.39
N ASP A 327 -14.34 -19.94 -203.27
CA ASP A 327 -13.75 -21.29 -203.16
C ASP A 327 -14.40 -22.32 -204.12
N ARG A 328 -15.65 -22.08 -204.55
CA ARG A 328 -16.35 -22.96 -205.51
C ARG A 328 -15.85 -22.75 -206.95
N GLY A 329 -15.42 -21.53 -207.29
CA GLY A 329 -14.79 -21.22 -208.57
C GLY A 329 -13.40 -21.86 -208.70
N GLU A 330 -12.56 -21.69 -207.67
CA GLU A 330 -11.18 -22.20 -207.68
C GLU A 330 -11.12 -23.75 -207.71
N ARG A 331 -12.10 -24.44 -207.12
CA ARG A 331 -12.20 -25.92 -207.19
C ARG A 331 -12.60 -26.47 -208.56
N ILE A 332 -13.23 -25.67 -209.42
CA ILE A 332 -13.58 -26.08 -210.79
C ILE A 332 -12.38 -25.92 -211.72
N GLU A 333 -11.53 -24.91 -211.50
CA GLU A 333 -10.28 -24.73 -212.27
C GLU A 333 -9.25 -25.84 -211.99
N TYR A 334 -9.17 -26.32 -210.74
CA TYR A 334 -8.22 -27.39 -210.36
C TYR A 334 -8.50 -28.76 -211.02
N PHE A 335 -9.65 -28.96 -211.68
CA PHE A 335 -10.03 -30.22 -212.34
C PHE A 335 -9.81 -30.24 -213.87
N LYS A 336 -9.28 -29.16 -214.48
CA LYS A 336 -9.16 -29.02 -215.96
C LYS A 336 -7.72 -28.96 -216.51
N TYR A 337 -6.70 -29.37 -215.76
CA TYR A 337 -5.31 -29.43 -216.25
C TYR A 337 -4.59 -30.74 -215.88
N ASP A 338 -4.98 -31.83 -216.56
CA ASP A 338 -4.14 -32.93 -217.07
C ASP A 338 -4.87 -33.48 -218.34
N PRO A 339 -4.18 -34.13 -219.31
CA PRO A 339 -4.50 -34.15 -220.76
C PRO A 339 -5.90 -34.59 -221.19
#